data_AF-A0A951FTT9-F1
#
_entry.id   AF-A0A951FTT9-F1
#
_cell.length_a   1.000
_cell.length_b   1.000
_cell.length_c   1.000
_cell.angle_alpha   90.00
_cell.angle_beta   90.00
_cell.angle_gamma   90.00
#
_symmetry.space_group_name_H-M   'P 1'
#
loop_
_entity.id
_entity.type
_entity.pdbx_description
1 polymer ?
#
loop_
_entity_poly.entity_id
_entity_poly.type
_entity_poly.pdbx_seq_one_letter_code
_entity_poly.pdbx_strand_id
1 'polypeptide(L)'
;MTLQSHGGAISARDGFGRAIRELAPWFHNLHLPDGRQTAPDHPLGDFPAFKWNQLEASLPADMKGLRVLDVGCNAGFYSIAVARRGATVLGIDFDRHYLRQAEWAREQFGLPERQLAFRQMHVYELARLEETFDVVLFLGVLYHLRYPLLALDLVAQKVRDLLVVQTLTMPGEESVEAPEDLSLSQREVMLGRGWPKMAFIERRLEGDPTNWWAPNRACVRAMLRCAGLEPIGSPGHEIELARRVMDPASPPELTALLGAGT
;
A
#
# COMPACT_ATOMS: atom_id res chain seq x y z
N MET A 1 50.79 -35.57 -18.46
CA MET A 1 49.94 -34.53 -19.10
C MET A 1 48.49 -34.95 -18.95
N THR A 2 47.83 -34.57 -17.85
CA THR A 2 46.37 -34.38 -17.73
C THR A 2 46.08 -33.85 -16.33
N LEU A 3 46.06 -32.52 -16.19
CA LEU A 3 45.46 -31.84 -15.05
C LEU A 3 43.95 -31.76 -15.32
N GLN A 4 43.17 -32.54 -14.57
CA GLN A 4 41.72 -32.37 -14.53
C GLN A 4 41.38 -31.18 -13.63
N SER A 5 40.97 -30.09 -14.26
CA SER A 5 40.41 -28.90 -13.62
C SER A 5 39.09 -29.26 -12.92
N HIS A 6 39.08 -29.22 -11.60
CA HIS A 6 37.86 -29.23 -10.80
C HIS A 6 37.24 -27.83 -10.85
N GLY A 7 36.45 -27.56 -11.89
CA GLY A 7 35.50 -26.46 -11.90
C GLY A 7 34.33 -26.81 -10.98
N GLY A 8 34.46 -26.52 -9.69
CA GLY A 8 33.38 -26.65 -8.72
C GLY A 8 32.23 -25.74 -9.13
N ALA A 9 31.07 -26.34 -9.40
CA ALA A 9 29.83 -25.61 -9.59
C ALA A 9 29.57 -24.76 -8.34
N ILE A 10 29.71 -23.44 -8.47
CA ILE A 10 29.12 -22.49 -7.51
C ILE A 10 27.63 -22.77 -7.56
N SER A 11 27.11 -23.45 -6.54
CA SER A 11 25.73 -23.92 -6.56
C SER A 11 24.81 -22.70 -6.60
N ALA A 12 23.74 -22.76 -7.38
CA ALA A 12 22.74 -21.69 -7.45
C ALA A 12 22.27 -21.22 -6.05
N ARG A 13 22.37 -22.08 -5.02
CA ARG A 13 22.03 -21.79 -3.62
C ARG A 13 22.87 -20.67 -2.99
N ASP A 14 24.14 -20.50 -3.38
CA ASP A 14 25.00 -19.44 -2.84
C ASP A 14 24.68 -18.05 -3.43
N GLY A 15 24.14 -18.00 -4.64
CA GLY A 15 23.82 -16.75 -5.36
C GLY A 15 22.70 -15.93 -4.71
N PHE A 16 21.66 -16.57 -4.22
CA PHE A 16 20.51 -15.89 -3.58
C PHE A 16 20.87 -15.25 -2.23
N GLY A 17 21.62 -15.95 -1.37
CA GLY A 17 22.02 -15.41 -0.07
C GLY A 17 22.92 -14.19 -0.24
N ARG A 18 23.71 -14.17 -1.31
CA ARG A 18 24.46 -13.00 -1.75
C ARG A 18 23.52 -11.87 -2.22
N ALA A 19 22.55 -12.16 -3.09
CA ALA A 19 21.60 -11.16 -3.59
C ALA A 19 20.79 -10.50 -2.47
N ILE A 20 20.31 -11.25 -1.47
CA ILE A 20 19.61 -10.69 -0.30
C ILE A 20 20.51 -9.68 0.44
N ARG A 21 21.80 -10.00 0.64
CA ARG A 21 22.74 -9.06 1.28
C ARG A 21 23.06 -7.85 0.40
N GLU A 22 23.20 -8.02 -0.90
CA GLU A 22 23.50 -6.93 -1.84
C GLU A 22 22.33 -5.96 -2.02
N LEU A 23 21.10 -6.45 -1.88
CA LEU A 23 19.88 -5.66 -1.97
C LEU A 23 19.42 -5.12 -0.61
N ALA A 24 20.12 -5.41 0.49
CA ALA A 24 19.80 -4.86 1.80
C ALA A 24 19.96 -3.31 1.83
N PRO A 25 19.28 -2.61 2.76
CA PRO A 25 18.38 -3.12 3.79
C PRO A 25 16.98 -3.50 3.26
N TRP A 26 16.40 -4.57 3.81
CA TRP A 26 15.02 -4.99 3.48
C TRP A 26 14.04 -4.49 4.55
N PHE A 27 12.91 -3.95 4.11
CA PHE A 27 11.80 -3.63 5.01
C PHE A 27 10.77 -4.77 5.04
N HIS A 28 10.33 -5.26 3.88
CA HIS A 28 9.48 -6.45 3.83
C HIS A 28 10.28 -7.73 4.04
N ASN A 29 9.77 -8.58 4.92
CA ASN A 29 10.20 -9.96 5.08
C ASN A 29 9.46 -10.86 4.07
N LEU A 30 10.12 -11.19 2.97
CA LEU A 30 9.62 -12.09 1.93
C LEU A 30 10.02 -13.53 2.25
N HIS A 31 9.05 -14.44 2.27
CA HIS A 31 9.29 -15.88 2.40
C HIS A 31 9.47 -16.48 1.00
N LEU A 32 10.73 -16.68 0.61
CA LEU A 32 11.10 -17.09 -0.73
C LEU A 32 10.76 -18.57 -0.99
N PRO A 33 10.57 -18.99 -2.25
CA PRO A 33 10.21 -20.38 -2.58
C PRO A 33 11.23 -21.44 -2.14
N ASP A 34 12.47 -21.04 -1.86
CA ASP A 34 13.54 -21.91 -1.37
C ASP A 34 13.62 -22.03 0.16
N GLY A 35 12.70 -21.38 0.88
CA GLY A 35 12.60 -21.39 2.34
C GLY A 35 13.39 -20.28 3.04
N ARG A 36 14.11 -19.42 2.31
CA ARG A 36 14.79 -18.26 2.92
C ARG A 36 13.86 -17.08 3.14
N GLN A 37 14.30 -16.19 4.02
CA GLN A 37 13.64 -14.95 4.37
C GLN A 37 14.56 -13.75 4.12
N THR A 38 14.01 -12.63 3.66
CA THR A 38 14.79 -11.41 3.38
C THR A 38 15.08 -10.59 4.64
N ALA A 39 14.19 -10.64 5.64
CA ALA A 39 14.31 -9.90 6.90
C ALA A 39 13.73 -10.71 8.09
N PRO A 40 14.29 -11.89 8.43
CA PRO A 40 13.73 -12.77 9.46
C PRO A 40 13.73 -12.15 10.87
N ASP A 41 14.64 -11.21 11.15
CA ASP A 41 14.81 -10.55 12.44
C ASP A 41 14.18 -9.14 12.47
N HIS A 42 13.15 -8.90 11.64
CA HIS A 42 12.54 -7.59 11.48
C HIS A 42 11.91 -7.09 12.82
N PRO A 43 12.11 -5.82 13.24
CA PRO A 43 11.67 -5.33 14.55
C PRO A 43 10.15 -5.42 14.81
N LEU A 44 9.36 -5.39 13.73
CA LEU A 44 7.89 -5.54 13.79
C LEU A 44 7.43 -7.01 13.72
N GLY A 45 8.32 -7.98 13.93
CA GLY A 45 8.05 -9.40 13.70
C GLY A 45 8.02 -9.73 12.20
N ASP A 46 7.24 -10.73 11.80
CA ASP A 46 7.13 -11.19 10.41
C ASP A 46 6.30 -10.22 9.54
N PHE A 47 6.83 -9.02 9.32
CA PHE A 47 6.17 -7.94 8.58
C PHE A 47 6.47 -8.01 7.07
N PRO A 48 5.47 -7.89 6.18
CA PRO A 48 4.05 -7.64 6.45
C PRO A 48 3.17 -8.91 6.51
N ALA A 49 3.73 -10.11 6.63
CA ALA A 49 2.98 -11.37 6.57
C ALA A 49 1.83 -11.45 7.60
N PHE A 50 2.02 -10.98 8.83
CA PHE A 50 0.93 -10.98 9.81
C PHE A 50 -0.22 -10.03 9.43
N LYS A 51 0.07 -8.91 8.75
CA LYS A 51 -0.96 -8.00 8.21
C LYS A 51 -1.69 -8.65 7.04
N TRP A 52 -0.96 -9.36 6.18
CA TRP A 52 -1.55 -10.13 5.10
C TRP A 52 -2.55 -11.17 5.62
N ASN A 53 -2.22 -11.93 6.67
CA ASN A 53 -3.12 -12.93 7.25
C ASN A 53 -4.47 -12.34 7.74
N GLN A 54 -4.50 -11.06 8.12
CA GLN A 54 -5.74 -10.36 8.48
C GLN A 54 -6.56 -9.97 7.24
N LEU A 55 -5.88 -9.56 6.17
CA LEU A 55 -6.50 -9.06 4.95
C LEU A 55 -6.97 -10.17 4.01
N GLU A 56 -6.21 -11.26 3.91
CA GLU A 56 -6.21 -12.11 2.72
C GLU A 56 -7.54 -12.82 2.43
N ALA A 57 -8.33 -13.06 3.47
CA ALA A 57 -9.66 -13.68 3.39
C ALA A 57 -10.73 -12.71 2.88
N SER A 58 -10.45 -11.41 2.89
CA SER A 58 -11.35 -10.36 2.36
C SER A 58 -11.12 -10.08 0.87
N LEU A 59 -10.09 -10.68 0.27
CA LEU A 59 -9.82 -10.62 -1.15
C LEU A 59 -10.30 -11.92 -1.84
N PRO A 60 -10.68 -11.87 -3.13
CA PRO A 60 -11.02 -13.08 -3.87
C PRO A 60 -9.88 -14.12 -3.79
N ALA A 61 -10.25 -15.40 -3.61
CA ALA A 61 -9.30 -16.49 -3.60
C ALA A 61 -8.68 -16.73 -4.99
N ASP A 62 -9.48 -16.64 -6.04
CA ASP A 62 -9.04 -16.58 -7.44
C ASP A 62 -9.19 -15.14 -7.93
N MET A 63 -8.08 -14.53 -8.36
CA MET A 63 -8.02 -13.16 -8.87
C MET A 63 -7.70 -13.12 -10.37
N LYS A 64 -7.84 -14.24 -11.09
CA LYS A 64 -7.67 -14.28 -12.55
C LYS A 64 -8.56 -13.24 -13.24
N GLY A 65 -7.96 -12.52 -14.17
CA GLY A 65 -8.63 -11.47 -14.95
C GLY A 65 -8.76 -10.14 -14.21
N LEU A 66 -8.45 -10.07 -12.91
CA LEU A 66 -8.46 -8.81 -12.18
C LEU A 66 -7.17 -8.03 -12.41
N ARG A 67 -7.32 -6.71 -12.55
CA ARG A 67 -6.22 -5.74 -12.58
C ARG A 67 -6.06 -5.14 -11.19
N VAL A 68 -4.84 -5.16 -10.66
CA VAL A 68 -4.52 -4.66 -9.33
C VAL A 68 -3.45 -3.57 -9.42
N LEU A 69 -3.66 -2.49 -8.68
CA LEU A 69 -2.63 -1.47 -8.41
C LEU A 69 -2.15 -1.60 -6.96
N ASP A 70 -0.84 -1.71 -6.75
CA ASP A 70 -0.22 -1.71 -5.43
C ASP A 70 0.59 -0.41 -5.26
N VAL A 71 0.05 0.55 -4.50
CA VAL A 71 0.63 1.87 -4.29
C VAL A 71 1.58 1.83 -3.10
N GLY A 72 2.84 2.19 -3.33
CA GLY A 72 3.91 2.04 -2.34
C GLY A 72 4.29 0.58 -2.15
N CYS A 73 4.51 -0.13 -3.26
CA CYS A 73 4.64 -1.60 -3.25
C CYS A 73 5.87 -2.11 -2.49
N ASN A 74 6.83 -1.23 -2.15
CA ASN A 74 8.08 -1.58 -1.50
C ASN A 74 8.75 -2.77 -2.21
N ALA A 75 9.21 -3.79 -1.50
CA ALA A 75 9.82 -5.01 -2.06
C ALA A 75 8.81 -5.96 -2.73
N GLY A 76 7.56 -5.53 -2.95
CA GLY A 76 6.57 -6.27 -3.74
C GLY A 76 5.82 -7.39 -3.01
N PHE A 77 5.82 -7.43 -1.68
CA PHE A 77 5.17 -8.50 -0.90
C PHE A 77 3.70 -8.69 -1.33
N TYR A 78 2.90 -7.62 -1.25
CA TYR A 78 1.47 -7.69 -1.56
C TYR A 78 1.23 -7.93 -3.05
N SER A 79 1.97 -7.20 -3.90
CA SER A 79 2.01 -7.41 -5.34
C SER A 79 2.21 -8.89 -5.74
N ILE A 80 3.19 -9.57 -5.15
CA ILE A 80 3.46 -10.99 -5.40
C ILE A 80 2.33 -11.86 -4.87
N ALA A 81 1.81 -11.57 -3.67
CA ALA A 81 0.73 -12.34 -3.06
C ALA A 81 -0.54 -12.37 -3.94
N VAL A 82 -0.97 -11.22 -4.45
CA VAL A 82 -2.13 -11.14 -5.35
C VAL A 82 -1.84 -11.65 -6.76
N ALA A 83 -0.63 -11.47 -7.28
CA ALA A 83 -0.22 -12.05 -8.57
C ALA A 83 -0.24 -13.58 -8.54
N ARG A 84 0.18 -14.20 -7.43
CA ARG A 84 0.09 -15.65 -7.23
C ARG A 84 -1.35 -16.18 -7.17
N ARG A 85 -2.32 -15.32 -6.87
CA ARG A 85 -3.76 -15.62 -7.00
C ARG A 85 -4.31 -15.41 -8.41
N GLY A 86 -3.47 -15.02 -9.37
CA GLY A 86 -3.82 -14.90 -10.79
C GLY A 86 -4.07 -13.48 -11.29
N ALA A 87 -3.96 -12.45 -10.43
CA ALA A 87 -4.11 -11.07 -10.83
C ALA A 87 -3.01 -10.62 -11.81
N THR A 88 -3.34 -9.61 -12.63
CA THR A 88 -2.35 -8.78 -13.34
C THR A 88 -2.12 -7.52 -12.52
N VAL A 89 -0.87 -7.26 -12.14
CA VAL A 89 -0.53 -6.31 -11.09
C VAL A 89 0.45 -5.27 -11.61
N LEU A 90 0.17 -4.01 -11.29
CA LEU A 90 1.11 -2.92 -11.38
C LEU A 90 1.48 -2.49 -9.95
N GLY A 91 2.72 -2.73 -9.55
CA GLY A 91 3.29 -2.16 -8.33
C GLY A 91 3.98 -0.84 -8.63
N ILE A 92 3.75 0.18 -7.80
CA ILE A 92 4.40 1.48 -7.93
C ILE A 92 5.08 1.86 -6.62
N ASP A 93 6.26 2.44 -6.72
CA ASP A 93 6.98 3.02 -5.58
C ASP A 93 7.85 4.18 -6.07
N PHE A 94 8.12 5.17 -5.22
CA PHE A 94 9.02 6.26 -5.59
C PHE A 94 10.48 5.87 -5.37
N ASP A 95 10.75 4.93 -4.45
CA ASP A 95 12.10 4.50 -4.11
C ASP A 95 12.57 3.37 -5.02
N ARG A 96 13.57 3.70 -5.85
CA ARG A 96 14.19 2.75 -6.77
C ARG A 96 14.89 1.59 -6.05
N HIS A 97 15.28 1.75 -4.78
CA HIS A 97 15.84 0.66 -3.99
C HIS A 97 14.83 -0.46 -3.78
N TYR A 98 13.62 -0.12 -3.36
CA TYR A 98 12.54 -1.07 -3.17
C TYR A 98 12.08 -1.72 -4.48
N LEU A 99 12.06 -0.98 -5.58
CA LEU A 99 11.72 -1.57 -6.88
C LEU A 99 12.73 -2.61 -7.35
N ARG A 100 14.04 -2.40 -7.13
CA ARG A 100 15.06 -3.43 -7.42
C ARG A 100 14.85 -4.69 -6.59
N GLN A 101 14.47 -4.53 -5.32
CA GLN A 101 14.11 -5.65 -4.44
C GLN A 101 12.88 -6.39 -4.97
N ALA A 102 11.85 -5.66 -5.38
CA ALA A 102 10.59 -6.20 -5.90
C ALA A 102 10.76 -6.95 -7.22
N GLU A 103 11.54 -6.39 -8.15
CA GLU A 103 11.91 -7.02 -9.42
C GLU A 103 12.66 -8.33 -9.19
N TRP A 104 13.68 -8.30 -8.33
CA TRP A 104 14.42 -9.51 -7.96
C TRP A 104 13.51 -10.56 -7.31
N ALA A 105 12.64 -10.14 -6.38
CA ALA A 105 11.70 -11.04 -5.72
C ALA A 105 10.74 -11.68 -6.73
N ARG A 106 10.15 -10.89 -7.63
CA ARG A 106 9.28 -11.38 -8.71
C ARG A 106 9.94 -12.50 -9.53
N GLU A 107 11.20 -12.35 -9.88
CA GLU A 107 11.97 -13.39 -10.57
C GLU A 107 12.09 -14.68 -9.74
N GLN A 108 12.33 -14.56 -8.43
CA GLN A 108 12.43 -15.73 -7.54
C GLN A 108 11.11 -16.48 -7.44
N PHE A 109 9.97 -15.79 -7.52
CA PHE A 109 8.64 -16.40 -7.57
C PHE A 109 8.23 -16.88 -8.97
N GLY A 110 9.09 -16.74 -9.99
CA GLY A 110 8.80 -17.18 -11.35
C GLY A 110 7.66 -16.41 -12.03
N LEU A 111 7.37 -15.18 -11.57
CA LEU A 111 6.29 -14.36 -12.09
C LEU A 111 6.77 -13.55 -13.30
N PRO A 112 6.14 -13.67 -14.47
CA PRO A 112 6.55 -12.94 -15.67
C PRO A 112 6.17 -11.46 -15.58
N GLU A 113 6.99 -10.58 -16.15
CA GLU A 113 6.80 -9.12 -16.10
C GLU A 113 5.45 -8.67 -16.67
N ARG A 114 4.95 -9.32 -17.72
CA ARG A 114 3.62 -9.05 -18.29
C ARG A 114 2.46 -9.27 -17.30
N GLN A 115 2.69 -10.02 -16.22
CA GLN A 115 1.70 -10.29 -15.18
C GLN A 115 1.94 -9.42 -13.95
N LEU A 116 3.19 -9.22 -13.54
CA LEU A 116 3.55 -8.36 -12.42
C LEU A 116 4.65 -7.40 -12.88
N ALA A 117 4.29 -6.14 -13.08
CA ALA A 117 5.20 -5.08 -13.49
C ALA A 117 5.38 -4.07 -12.36
N PHE A 118 6.58 -3.49 -12.28
CA PHE A 118 6.92 -2.47 -11.30
C PHE A 118 7.30 -1.17 -12.01
N ARG A 119 6.91 -0.03 -11.43
CA ARG A 119 7.18 1.28 -12.02
C ARG A 119 7.62 2.27 -10.95
N GLN A 120 8.71 2.98 -11.23
CA GLN A 120 9.09 4.11 -10.40
C GLN A 120 8.14 5.27 -10.64
N MET A 121 7.32 5.58 -9.63
CA MET A 121 6.27 6.58 -9.73
C MET A 121 5.80 7.00 -8.33
N HIS A 122 5.65 8.30 -8.12
CA HIS A 122 5.04 8.83 -6.91
C HIS A 122 3.51 8.74 -6.98
N VAL A 123 2.83 8.55 -5.85
CA VAL A 123 1.34 8.47 -5.80
C VAL A 123 0.64 9.66 -6.47
N TYR A 124 1.19 10.87 -6.42
CA TYR A 124 0.59 12.05 -7.04
C TYR A 124 0.64 12.01 -8.57
N GLU A 125 1.52 11.20 -9.15
CA GLU A 125 1.61 11.01 -10.60
C GLU A 125 0.50 10.10 -11.14
N LEU A 126 -0.29 9.46 -10.26
CA LEU A 126 -1.55 8.80 -10.65
C LEU A 126 -2.50 9.76 -11.38
N ALA A 127 -2.39 11.07 -11.14
CA ALA A 127 -3.04 12.12 -11.92
C ALA A 127 -2.90 11.94 -13.44
N ARG A 128 -1.77 11.40 -13.90
CA ARG A 128 -1.43 11.21 -15.33
C ARG A 128 -1.75 9.83 -15.87
N LEU A 129 -2.18 8.91 -15.01
CA LEU A 129 -2.50 7.54 -15.40
C LEU A 129 -3.98 7.44 -15.74
N GLU A 130 -4.32 7.15 -16.99
CA GLU A 130 -5.72 7.01 -17.42
C GLU A 130 -6.37 5.69 -16.96
N GLU A 131 -5.53 4.70 -16.62
CA GLU A 131 -5.98 3.37 -16.26
C GLU A 131 -6.67 3.31 -14.89
N THR A 132 -7.71 2.47 -14.81
CA THR A 132 -8.37 2.07 -13.55
C THR A 132 -8.14 0.60 -13.25
N PHE A 133 -8.25 0.21 -11.98
CA PHE A 133 -7.96 -1.12 -11.47
C PHE A 133 -9.15 -1.67 -10.70
N ASP A 134 -9.39 -2.98 -10.81
CA ASP A 134 -10.47 -3.66 -10.10
C ASP A 134 -10.23 -3.62 -8.59
N VAL A 135 -8.98 -3.78 -8.18
CA VAL A 135 -8.54 -3.63 -6.78
C VAL A 135 -7.37 -2.66 -6.70
N VAL A 136 -7.40 -1.75 -5.73
CA VAL A 136 -6.24 -0.92 -5.37
C VAL A 136 -5.83 -1.23 -3.94
N LEU A 137 -4.54 -1.52 -3.75
CA LEU A 137 -3.90 -1.68 -2.45
C LEU A 137 -3.16 -0.37 -2.13
N PHE A 138 -3.51 0.25 -1.01
CA PHE A 138 -2.89 1.49 -0.52
C PHE A 138 -2.49 1.28 0.94
N LEU A 139 -1.48 0.45 1.14
CA LEU A 139 -1.10 -0.12 2.42
C LEU A 139 0.20 0.50 2.91
N GLY A 140 0.18 1.16 4.06
CA GLY A 140 1.39 1.68 4.68
C GLY A 140 1.90 2.99 4.08
N VAL A 141 1.06 3.74 3.35
CA VAL A 141 1.52 4.91 2.58
C VAL A 141 0.96 6.24 3.08
N LEU A 142 -0.33 6.30 3.42
CA LEU A 142 -1.04 7.58 3.64
C LEU A 142 -0.35 8.49 4.68
N TYR A 143 0.12 7.92 5.79
CA TYR A 143 0.77 8.67 6.87
C TYR A 143 2.14 9.27 6.48
N HIS A 144 2.76 8.78 5.40
CA HIS A 144 4.01 9.33 4.86
C HIS A 144 3.80 10.56 3.97
N LEU A 145 2.55 10.84 3.57
CA LEU A 145 2.26 11.82 2.54
C LEU A 145 1.96 13.20 3.12
N ARG A 146 2.59 14.23 2.56
CA ARG A 146 2.31 15.63 2.92
C ARG A 146 0.87 16.06 2.63
N TYR A 147 0.28 15.53 1.56
CA TYR A 147 -1.07 15.87 1.09
C TYR A 147 -1.95 14.62 1.05
N PRO A 148 -2.35 14.07 2.22
CA PRO A 148 -2.98 12.75 2.30
C PRO A 148 -4.35 12.68 1.60
N LEU A 149 -5.16 13.73 1.70
CA LEU A 149 -6.45 13.80 0.99
C LEU A 149 -6.29 13.89 -0.52
N LEU A 150 -5.38 14.72 -1.02
CA LEU A 150 -5.08 14.78 -2.45
C LEU A 150 -4.63 13.42 -2.99
N ALA A 151 -3.76 12.73 -2.27
CA ALA A 151 -3.34 11.39 -2.66
C ALA A 151 -4.51 10.40 -2.63
N LEU A 152 -5.37 10.46 -1.60
CA LEU A 152 -6.53 9.60 -1.49
C LEU A 152 -7.52 9.83 -2.65
N ASP A 153 -7.78 11.09 -3.04
CA ASP A 153 -8.65 11.39 -4.17
C ASP A 153 -8.08 10.84 -5.49
N LEU A 154 -6.77 11.01 -5.71
CA LEU A 154 -6.08 10.46 -6.89
C LEU A 154 -6.13 8.94 -6.91
N VAL A 155 -5.97 8.29 -5.76
CA VAL A 155 -6.10 6.83 -5.60
C VAL A 155 -7.55 6.40 -5.87
N ALA A 156 -8.54 7.10 -5.30
CA ALA A 156 -9.97 6.80 -5.47
C ALA A 156 -10.40 6.83 -6.94
N GLN A 157 -9.85 7.75 -7.75
CA GLN A 157 -10.11 7.79 -9.20
C GLN A 157 -9.66 6.51 -9.92
N LYS A 158 -8.67 5.79 -9.40
CA LYS A 158 -8.15 4.55 -9.98
C LYS A 158 -8.88 3.30 -9.51
N VAL A 159 -9.75 3.42 -8.50
CA VAL A 159 -10.57 2.32 -7.99
C VAL A 159 -11.77 2.10 -8.90
N ARG A 160 -11.93 0.88 -9.40
CA ARG A 160 -13.16 0.44 -10.11
C ARG A 160 -14.14 -0.26 -9.16
N ASP A 161 -13.66 -1.16 -8.31
CA ASP A 161 -14.49 -1.86 -7.31
C ASP A 161 -13.94 -1.63 -5.91
N LEU A 162 -12.79 -2.23 -5.57
CA LEU A 162 -12.30 -2.32 -4.19
C LEU A 162 -11.03 -1.48 -3.94
N LEU A 163 -11.06 -0.68 -2.88
CA LEU A 163 -9.88 -0.13 -2.22
C LEU A 163 -9.61 -0.89 -0.94
N VAL A 164 -8.36 -1.29 -0.72
CA VAL A 164 -7.83 -1.68 0.57
C VAL A 164 -6.88 -0.59 1.05
N VAL A 165 -7.20 0.06 2.16
CA VAL A 165 -6.33 1.08 2.75
C VAL A 165 -5.82 0.63 4.11
N GLN A 166 -4.54 0.84 4.35
CA GLN A 166 -3.93 0.67 5.66
C GLN A 166 -3.02 1.85 5.95
N THR A 167 -3.15 2.43 7.14
CA THR A 167 -2.35 3.58 7.58
C THR A 167 -2.10 3.49 9.07
N LEU A 168 -1.00 4.06 9.56
CA LEU A 168 -0.83 4.36 10.98
C LEU A 168 -2.05 5.12 11.49
N THR A 169 -2.59 4.71 12.65
CA THR A 169 -3.70 5.40 13.30
C THR A 169 -3.38 5.82 14.73
N MET A 170 -4.17 6.76 15.26
CA MET A 170 -4.26 6.95 16.71
C MET A 170 -4.89 5.71 17.36
N PRO A 171 -4.53 5.39 18.62
CA PRO A 171 -5.21 4.34 19.37
C PRO A 171 -6.72 4.60 19.50
N GLY A 172 -7.50 3.52 19.46
CA GLY A 172 -8.95 3.56 19.64
C GLY A 172 -9.73 3.20 18.37
N GLU A 173 -10.99 2.80 18.58
CA GLU A 173 -11.91 2.40 17.50
C GLU A 173 -13.24 3.15 17.58
N GLU A 174 -13.37 4.07 18.54
CA GLU A 174 -14.56 4.86 18.75
C GLU A 174 -14.89 5.68 17.49
N SER A 175 -16.19 5.74 17.18
CA SER A 175 -16.70 6.53 16.06
C SER A 175 -18.01 7.15 16.49
N VAL A 176 -18.21 8.41 16.13
CA VAL A 176 -19.50 9.09 16.21
C VAL A 176 -19.90 9.55 14.82
N GLU A 177 -21.20 9.62 14.57
CA GLU A 177 -21.73 10.26 13.37
C GLU A 177 -21.58 11.78 13.51
N ALA A 178 -20.79 12.38 12.64
CA ALA A 178 -20.67 13.84 12.61
C ALA A 178 -21.97 14.43 12.02
N PRO A 179 -22.49 15.53 12.58
CA PRO A 179 -23.63 16.21 11.99
C PRO A 179 -23.27 16.73 10.59
N GLU A 180 -24.27 16.81 9.71
CA GLU A 180 -24.12 17.32 8.33
C GLU A 180 -23.54 18.74 8.30
N ASP A 181 -24.02 19.60 9.21
CA ASP A 181 -23.52 20.96 9.42
C ASP A 181 -23.25 21.18 10.91
N LEU A 182 -22.05 21.64 11.24
CA LEU A 182 -21.62 21.92 12.61
C LEU A 182 -21.29 23.40 12.77
N SER A 183 -22.05 24.08 13.62
CA SER A 183 -21.77 25.50 13.88
C SER A 183 -20.45 25.71 14.62
N LEU A 184 -19.80 26.84 14.36
CA LEU A 184 -18.52 27.20 15.00
C LEU A 184 -18.58 27.25 16.54
N SER A 185 -19.76 27.53 17.11
CA SER A 185 -19.97 27.57 18.57
C SER A 185 -20.08 26.17 19.19
N GLN A 186 -20.33 25.13 18.40
CA GLN A 186 -20.50 23.75 18.88
C GLN A 186 -19.23 22.89 18.74
N ARG A 187 -18.09 23.49 18.36
CA ARG A 187 -16.82 22.78 18.09
C ARG A 187 -16.26 21.96 19.25
N GLU A 188 -16.75 22.14 20.47
CA GLU A 188 -16.35 21.32 21.63
C GLU A 188 -16.62 19.82 21.42
N VAL A 189 -17.62 19.47 20.61
CA VAL A 189 -17.90 18.08 20.22
C VAL A 189 -16.71 17.41 19.52
N MET A 190 -15.82 18.19 18.88
CA MET A 190 -14.63 17.69 18.19
C MET A 190 -13.60 17.07 19.14
N LEU A 191 -13.68 17.37 20.44
CA LEU A 191 -12.81 16.78 21.46
C LEU A 191 -13.14 15.31 21.73
N GLY A 192 -14.36 14.86 21.40
CA GLY A 192 -14.83 13.50 21.61
C GLY A 192 -13.89 12.44 21.03
N ARG A 193 -13.75 11.30 21.72
CA ARG A 193 -12.84 10.21 21.30
C ARG A 193 -13.15 9.69 19.89
N GLY A 194 -14.44 9.56 19.58
CA GLY A 194 -14.91 9.09 18.27
C GLY A 194 -15.08 10.17 17.20
N TRP A 195 -14.76 11.44 17.48
CA TRP A 195 -14.80 12.48 16.47
C TRP A 195 -13.69 12.25 15.42
N PRO A 196 -13.96 12.39 14.11
CA PRO A 196 -12.93 12.34 13.06
C PRO A 196 -11.81 13.37 13.32
N LYS A 197 -10.63 12.89 13.69
CA LYS A 197 -9.45 13.74 13.92
C LYS A 197 -8.15 13.02 13.58
N MET A 198 -7.09 13.80 13.38
CA MET A 198 -5.76 13.29 13.10
C MET A 198 -4.72 14.03 13.94
N ALA A 199 -3.77 13.29 14.50
CA ALA A 199 -2.59 13.87 15.10
C ALA A 199 -1.59 14.26 14.00
N PHE A 200 -1.00 15.44 14.15
CA PHE A 200 0.17 15.85 13.37
C PHE A 200 1.45 15.51 14.12
N ILE A 201 2.34 14.80 13.46
CA ILE A 201 3.64 14.39 14.00
C ILE A 201 4.68 15.32 13.38
N GLU A 202 5.19 16.27 14.18
CA GLU A 202 6.10 17.32 13.70
C GLU A 202 7.52 16.81 13.43
N ARG A 203 7.99 15.86 14.24
CA ARG A 203 9.39 15.43 14.26
C ARG A 203 9.58 14.05 13.64
N ARG A 204 9.57 13.01 14.49
CA ARG A 204 9.83 11.63 14.11
C ARG A 204 8.96 10.72 14.95
N LEU A 205 8.52 9.62 14.35
CA LEU A 205 7.93 8.48 15.06
C LEU A 205 8.73 7.24 14.68
N GLU A 206 9.21 6.49 15.67
CA GLU A 206 10.11 5.34 15.45
C GLU A 206 11.35 5.70 14.58
N GLY A 207 11.90 6.90 14.78
CA GLY A 207 13.07 7.40 14.05
C GLY A 207 12.78 7.89 12.62
N ASP A 208 11.58 7.65 12.09
CA ASP A 208 11.18 8.05 10.75
C ASP A 208 10.62 9.48 10.72
N PRO A 209 11.23 10.42 9.96
CA PRO A 209 10.79 11.80 9.86
C PRO A 209 9.67 12.03 8.85
N THR A 210 9.23 10.99 8.16
CA THR A 210 8.19 11.07 7.13
C THR A 210 6.81 10.72 7.66
N ASN A 211 6.69 10.25 8.90
CA ASN A 211 5.41 10.05 9.58
C ASN A 211 4.80 11.41 9.95
N TRP A 212 3.88 11.93 9.12
CA TRP A 212 3.23 13.24 9.36
C TRP A 212 1.90 13.12 10.08
N TRP A 213 1.16 12.04 9.82
CA TRP A 213 -0.25 11.95 10.16
C TRP A 213 -0.58 10.65 10.85
N ALA A 214 -1.31 10.73 11.96
CA ALA A 214 -1.99 9.58 12.55
C ALA A 214 -3.48 9.93 12.68
N PRO A 215 -4.34 9.64 11.68
CA PRO A 215 -5.79 9.73 11.83
C PRO A 215 -6.31 8.72 12.85
N ASN A 216 -7.36 9.03 13.61
CA ASN A 216 -8.15 7.97 14.24
C ASN A 216 -9.01 7.25 13.19
N ARG A 217 -9.55 6.08 13.55
CA ARG A 217 -10.35 5.27 12.62
C ARG A 217 -11.56 6.02 12.04
N ALA A 218 -12.24 6.83 12.86
CA ALA A 218 -13.34 7.69 12.41
C ALA A 218 -12.89 8.67 11.32
N CYS A 219 -11.69 9.24 11.45
CA CYS A 219 -11.09 10.11 10.43
C CYS A 219 -10.74 9.37 9.15
N VAL A 220 -10.15 8.17 9.22
CA VAL A 220 -9.88 7.35 8.02
C VAL A 220 -11.16 7.12 7.22
N ARG A 221 -12.24 6.71 7.90
CA ARG A 221 -13.55 6.47 7.27
C ARG A 221 -14.20 7.75 6.73
N ALA A 222 -14.05 8.87 7.44
CA ALA A 222 -14.53 10.17 6.94
C ALA A 222 -13.78 10.60 5.68
N MET A 223 -12.45 10.49 5.65
CA MET A 223 -11.64 10.80 4.46
C MET A 223 -12.02 9.92 3.26
N LEU A 224 -12.28 8.63 3.49
CA LEU A 224 -12.77 7.72 2.45
C LEU A 224 -14.09 8.22 1.84
N ARG A 225 -15.06 8.60 2.68
CA ARG A 225 -16.34 9.16 2.20
C ARG A 225 -16.15 10.46 1.44
N CYS A 226 -15.29 11.36 1.92
CA CYS A 226 -14.96 12.60 1.22
C CYS A 226 -14.34 12.35 -0.17
N ALA A 227 -13.56 11.28 -0.32
CA ALA A 227 -12.97 10.84 -1.59
C ALA A 227 -13.95 10.04 -2.49
N GLY A 228 -15.24 9.97 -2.13
CA GLY A 228 -16.25 9.26 -2.92
C GLY A 228 -16.25 7.73 -2.76
N LEU A 229 -15.73 7.24 -1.64
CA LEU A 229 -15.64 5.81 -1.30
C LEU A 229 -16.53 5.49 -0.10
N GLU A 230 -17.23 4.36 -0.15
CA GLU A 230 -18.01 3.84 0.97
C GLU A 230 -17.19 2.80 1.73
N PRO A 231 -16.86 3.01 3.02
CA PRO A 231 -16.21 1.99 3.86
C PRO A 231 -17.14 0.79 4.09
N ILE A 232 -16.72 -0.41 3.71
CA ILE A 232 -17.53 -1.63 3.76
C ILE A 232 -17.07 -2.65 4.81
N GLY A 233 -15.90 -2.46 5.43
CA GLY A 233 -15.40 -3.41 6.42
C GLY A 233 -14.00 -3.09 6.93
N SER A 234 -13.59 -3.74 8.00
CA SER A 234 -12.25 -3.61 8.58
C SER A 234 -11.76 -5.00 9.01
N PRO A 235 -11.00 -5.68 8.15
CA PRO A 235 -10.65 -7.08 8.37
C PRO A 235 -9.48 -7.26 9.36
N GLY A 236 -8.82 -6.17 9.75
CA GLY A 236 -7.67 -6.22 10.63
C GLY A 236 -7.33 -4.85 11.22
N HIS A 237 -6.33 -4.86 12.10
CA HIS A 237 -5.85 -3.64 12.76
C HIS A 237 -5.35 -2.64 11.72
N GLU A 238 -5.96 -1.45 11.72
CA GLU A 238 -5.67 -0.34 10.80
C GLU A 238 -5.98 -0.60 9.33
N ILE A 239 -6.74 -1.64 9.01
CA ILE A 239 -7.12 -1.96 7.64
C ILE A 239 -8.58 -1.60 7.45
N GLU A 240 -8.88 -0.82 6.42
CA GLU A 240 -10.25 -0.53 5.97
C GLU A 240 -10.42 -0.98 4.52
N LEU A 241 -11.60 -1.52 4.24
CA LEU A 241 -12.06 -1.85 2.90
C LEU A 241 -13.07 -0.80 2.49
N ALA A 242 -12.96 -0.30 1.27
CA ALA A 242 -13.92 0.66 0.74
C ALA A 242 -14.26 0.36 -0.72
N ARG A 243 -15.49 0.66 -1.12
CA ARG A 243 -15.91 0.57 -2.52
C ARG A 243 -16.19 1.93 -3.11
N ARG A 244 -15.99 2.05 -4.41
CA ARG A 244 -16.40 3.25 -5.13
C ARG A 244 -17.93 3.35 -5.14
N VAL A 245 -18.46 4.48 -4.71
CA VAL A 245 -19.87 4.81 -4.92
C VAL A 245 -19.99 5.28 -6.37
N MET A 246 -21.01 4.84 -7.10
CA MET A 246 -21.23 5.29 -8.48
C MET A 246 -21.59 6.78 -8.45
N ASP A 247 -20.72 7.60 -9.05
CA ASP A 247 -20.87 9.05 -9.25
C ASP A 247 -20.64 9.99 -8.05
N PRO A 248 -19.44 10.04 -7.44
CA PRO A 248 -18.96 11.23 -6.76
C PRO A 248 -18.32 12.12 -7.83
N ALA A 249 -18.88 13.31 -8.06
CA ALA A 249 -18.16 14.33 -8.82
C ALA A 249 -16.74 14.45 -8.23
N SER A 250 -15.70 14.27 -9.06
CA SER A 250 -14.34 14.60 -8.65
C SER A 250 -14.39 15.98 -7.99
N PRO A 251 -13.79 16.17 -6.80
CA PRO A 251 -13.83 17.46 -6.12
C PRO A 251 -13.54 18.57 -7.13
N PRO A 252 -14.36 19.63 -7.22
CA PRO A 252 -14.21 20.66 -8.26
C PRO A 252 -12.77 21.19 -8.34
N GLU A 253 -12.10 21.28 -7.19
CA GLU A 253 -10.70 21.66 -7.04
C GLU A 253 -9.73 20.67 -7.72
N LEU A 254 -9.95 19.37 -7.58
CA LEU A 254 -9.13 18.35 -8.22
C LEU A 254 -9.34 18.36 -9.74
N THR A 255 -10.58 18.53 -10.19
CA THR A 255 -10.88 18.69 -11.62
C THR A 255 -10.18 19.92 -12.19
N ALA A 256 -10.19 21.05 -11.48
CA ALA A 256 -9.49 22.26 -11.87
C ALA A 256 -7.96 22.07 -11.90
N LEU A 257 -7.39 21.37 -10.91
CA LEU A 257 -5.96 21.08 -10.82
C LEU A 257 -5.47 20.21 -11.99
N LEU A 258 -6.27 19.20 -12.36
CA LEU A 258 -5.93 18.25 -13.42
C LEU A 258 -6.28 18.76 -14.82
N GLY A 259 -7.32 19.61 -14.93
CA GLY A 259 -7.83 20.14 -16.20
C GLY A 259 -7.08 21.36 -16.75
N ALA A 260 -6.18 21.99 -15.99
CA ALA A 260 -5.43 23.19 -16.42
C ALA A 260 -4.28 22.89 -17.41
N GLY A 261 -4.32 21.77 -18.13
CA GLY A 261 -3.22 21.27 -18.97
C GLY A 261 -3.58 20.84 -20.39
N THR A 262 -4.73 21.27 -20.93
CA THR A 262 -5.08 21.09 -22.37
C THR A 262 -4.80 22.34 -23.17
#